data_AF-A0A6G3X2F4-F1
#
_entry.id   AF-A0A6G3X2F4-F1
#
_cell.length_a   1.000
_cell.length_b   1.000
_cell.length_c   1.000
_cell.angle_alpha   90.00
_cell.angle_beta   90.00
_cell.angle_gamma   90.00
#
_symmetry.space_group_name_H-M   'P 1'
#
loop_
_entity.id
_entity.type
_entity.pdbx_description
1 polymer ?
#
loop_
_entity_poly.entity_id
_entity_poly.type
_entity_poly.pdbx_seq_one_letter_code
_entity_poly.pdbx_strand_id
1 'polypeptide(L)'
;MTERPVVKRTARAVLLDGDDLILIKRTKPGVDPYWVTPGGGVEPEDATVVDALHREVGEELGAKIVDVVPCFVDTVEHIADGGV
;
A
#
# COMPACT_ATOMS: atom_id res chain seq x y z
N MET A 1 9.77 -23.47 11.75
CA MET A 1 9.15 -22.28 11.16
C MET A 1 9.56 -22.23 9.71
N THR A 2 8.66 -22.48 8.78
CA THR A 2 8.96 -22.44 7.34
C THR A 2 9.04 -20.98 6.94
N GLU A 3 10.23 -20.48 6.60
CA GLU A 3 10.39 -19.14 6.05
C GLU A 3 9.63 -19.04 4.73
N ARG A 4 8.68 -18.10 4.65
CA ARG A 4 8.03 -17.76 3.38
C ARG A 4 8.95 -16.83 2.62
N PRO A 5 9.39 -17.17 1.40
CA PRO A 5 10.29 -16.32 0.64
C PRO A 5 9.61 -14.98 0.34
N VAL A 6 10.34 -13.88 0.55
CA VAL A 6 9.90 -12.54 0.15
C VAL A 6 9.96 -12.48 -1.37
N VAL A 7 8.80 -12.52 -2.02
CA VAL A 7 8.69 -12.53 -3.49
C VAL A 7 8.91 -11.13 -4.07
N LYS A 8 8.55 -10.07 -3.33
CA LYS A 8 8.74 -8.67 -3.74
C LYS A 8 8.79 -7.75 -2.53
N ARG A 9 9.74 -6.81 -2.51
CA ARG A 9 9.77 -5.72 -1.54
C ARG A 9 8.96 -4.54 -2.08
N THR A 10 8.06 -4.00 -1.27
CA THR A 10 7.18 -2.89 -1.66
C THR A 10 7.13 -1.81 -0.60
N ALA A 11 6.97 -0.56 -1.03
CA ALA A 11 6.61 0.56 -0.19
C ALA A 11 5.11 0.88 -0.39
N ARG A 12 4.35 1.06 0.70
CA ARG A 12 2.91 1.38 0.66
C ARG A 12 2.60 2.49 1.65
N ALA A 13 1.81 3.46 1.21
CA ALA A 13 1.42 4.59 2.03
C ALA A 13 0.02 4.37 2.61
N VAL A 14 -0.10 4.42 3.94
CA VAL A 14 -1.39 4.62 4.61
C VAL A 14 -1.53 6.12 4.85
N LEU A 15 -2.24 6.80 3.96
CA LEU A 15 -2.38 8.25 3.97
C LEU A 15 -3.72 8.64 4.60
N LEU A 16 -3.65 9.42 5.67
CA LEU A 16 -4.82 9.98 6.35
C LEU A 16 -4.88 11.48 6.08
N ASP A 17 -6.05 11.97 5.69
CA ASP A 17 -6.40 13.39 5.62
C ASP A 17 -7.57 13.65 6.56
N GLY A 18 -7.27 14.05 7.80
CA GLY A 18 -8.25 14.05 8.88
C GLY A 18 -8.79 12.63 9.14
N ASP A 19 -10.10 12.46 8.96
CA ASP A 19 -10.80 11.18 9.14
C ASP A 19 -10.83 10.32 7.86
N ASP A 20 -10.35 10.85 6.74
CA ASP A 20 -10.41 10.18 5.45
C ASP A 20 -9.15 9.37 5.15
N LEU A 21 -9.34 8.14 4.66
CA LEU A 21 -8.27 7.28 4.14
C LEU A 21 -8.18 7.44 2.63
N ILE A 22 -7.00 7.84 2.14
CA ILE A 22 -6.77 8.03 0.71
C ILE A 22 -6.35 6.70 0.07
N LEU A 23 -7.13 6.25 -0.92
CA LEU A 23 -6.92 5.01 -1.67
C LEU A 23 -7.00 5.26 -3.18
N ILE A 24 -6.35 4.39 -3.95
CA ILE A 24 -6.45 4.38 -5.41
C ILE A 24 -7.50 3.35 -5.82
N LYS A 25 -8.52 3.81 -6.57
CA LYS A 25 -9.46 2.91 -7.23
C LYS A 25 -8.80 2.27 -8.44
N ARG A 26 -8.58 0.96 -8.40
CA ARG A 26 -8.18 0.18 -9.57
C ARG A 26 -9.38 -0.43 -10.26
N THR A 27 -9.41 -0.25 -11.57
CA THR A 27 -10.37 -0.88 -12.49
C THR A 27 -9.60 -1.71 -13.50
N LYS A 28 -9.94 -2.98 -13.66
CA LYS A 28 -9.34 -3.87 -14.66
C LYS A 28 -10.46 -4.58 -15.44
N PRO A 29 -10.30 -4.82 -16.75
CA PRO A 29 -11.29 -5.57 -17.52
C PRO A 29 -11.60 -6.93 -16.87
N GLY A 30 -12.87 -7.23 -16.65
CA GLY A 30 -13.32 -8.50 -16.06
C GLY A 30 -13.07 -8.66 -14.56
N VAL A 31 -12.66 -7.60 -13.85
CA VAL A 31 -12.48 -7.61 -12.39
C VAL A 31 -13.27 -6.46 -11.78
N ASP A 32 -14.01 -6.74 -10.71
CA ASP A 32 -14.71 -5.69 -9.98
C ASP A 32 -13.73 -4.61 -9.49
N PRO A 33 -14.14 -3.32 -9.51
CA PRO A 33 -13.30 -2.26 -9.00
C PRO A 33 -12.87 -2.55 -7.56
N TYR A 34 -11.60 -2.34 -7.28
CA TYR A 34 -11.03 -2.58 -5.95
C TYR A 34 -10.13 -1.41 -5.55
N TRP A 35 -9.85 -1.31 -4.27
CA TRP A 35 -9.09 -0.21 -3.69
C TRP A 35 -7.76 -0.69 -3.16
N VAL A 36 -6.71 0.10 -3.42
CA VAL A 36 -5.36 -0.17 -2.95
C VAL A 36 -4.78 1.08 -2.30
N THR A 37 -3.89 0.89 -1.33
CA THR A 37 -3.03 1.98 -0.85
C THR A 37 -2.06 2.40 -1.96
N PRO A 38 -1.78 3.71 -2.11
CA PRO A 38 -0.71 4.20 -2.97
C PRO A 38 0.62 3.51 -2.65
N GLY A 39 1.46 3.33 -3.67
CA GLY A 39 2.78 2.74 -3.55
C GLY A 39 3.04 1.60 -4.52
N GLY A 40 4.28 1.13 -4.52
CA GLY A 40 4.73 0.13 -5.48
C GLY A 40 6.01 -0.56 -5.06
N GLY A 41 6.83 -0.90 -6.04
CA GLY A 41 8.05 -1.68 -5.83
C GLY A 41 9.14 -0.82 -5.21
N VAL A 42 9.95 -1.43 -4.34
CA VAL A 42 11.26 -0.86 -4.04
C VAL A 42 12.19 -1.30 -5.17
N GLU A 43 12.73 -0.33 -5.90
CA GLU A 43 13.62 -0.54 -7.04
C GLU A 43 15.09 -0.59 -6.59
N PRO A 44 16.01 -1.17 -7.39
CA PRO A 44 17.43 -1.22 -7.06
C PRO A 44 18.07 0.16 -6.83
N GLU A 45 17.54 1.20 -7.47
CA GLU A 45 18.02 2.57 -7.41
C GLU A 45 17.49 3.33 -6.17
N ASP A 46 16.46 2.81 -5.50
CA ASP A 46 15.94 3.41 -4.27
C ASP A 46 16.91 3.14 -3.11
N ALA A 47 17.49 4.20 -2.54
CA ALA A 47 18.41 4.06 -1.42
C ALA A 47 17.73 3.49 -0.15
N THR A 48 16.44 3.76 0.02
CA THR A 48 15.63 3.26 1.14
C THR A 48 14.19 2.94 0.73
N VAL A 49 13.45 2.23 1.59
CA VAL A 49 12.00 2.01 1.41
C VAL A 49 11.23 3.33 1.43
N VAL A 50 11.72 4.33 2.17
CA VAL A 50 11.08 5.65 2.27
C VAL A 50 11.30 6.44 0.97
N ASP A 51 12.46 6.30 0.33
CA ASP A 51 12.70 6.92 -0.98
C ASP A 51 11.78 6.34 -2.05
N ALA A 52 11.62 5.01 -2.07
CA ALA A 52 10.64 4.34 -2.93
C ALA A 52 9.21 4.84 -2.63
N LEU A 53 8.85 5.02 -1.36
CA LEU A 53 7.55 5.54 -0.95
C LEU A 53 7.30 6.95 -1.52
N HIS A 54 8.29 7.84 -1.40
CA HIS A 54 8.19 9.21 -1.94
C HIS A 54 8.07 9.22 -3.46
N ARG A 55 8.86 8.40 -4.18
CA ARG A 55 8.78 8.27 -5.64
C ARG A 55 7.40 7.80 -6.07
N GLU A 56 6.92 6.69 -5.52
CA GLU A 56 5.64 6.09 -5.89
C GLU A 56 4.45 7.02 -5.58
N VAL A 57 4.44 7.68 -4.42
CA VAL A 57 3.40 8.66 -4.08
C VAL A 57 3.43 9.86 -5.04
N GLY A 58 4.62 10.31 -5.43
CA GLY A 58 4.78 11.36 -6.44
C GLY A 58 4.26 10.94 -7.82
N GLU A 59 4.55 9.71 -8.25
CA GLU A 59 4.11 9.18 -9.55
C GLU A 59 2.59 8.93 -9.62
N GLU A 60 2.02 8.31 -8.58
CA GLU A 60 0.61 7.90 -8.61
C GLU A 60 -0.36 9.03 -8.26
N LEU A 61 0.04 9.96 -7.39
CA LEU A 61 -0.83 11.01 -6.86
C LEU A 61 -0.39 12.44 -7.21
N GLY A 62 0.82 12.62 -7.74
CA GLY A 62 1.41 13.97 -7.90
C GLY A 62 1.70 14.67 -6.57
N ALA A 63 1.68 13.92 -5.46
CA ALA A 63 1.75 14.45 -4.11
C ALA A 63 3.17 14.41 -3.53
N LYS A 64 3.39 15.19 -2.48
CA LYS A 64 4.59 15.09 -1.63
C LYS A 64 4.14 14.83 -0.21
N ILE A 65 4.77 13.87 0.45
CA ILE A 65 4.52 13.52 1.85
C ILE A 65 5.78 13.80 2.67
N VAL A 66 5.60 14.05 3.96
CA VAL A 66 6.66 14.34 4.93
C VAL A 66 6.37 13.59 6.23
N ASP A 67 7.35 13.55 7.14
CA ASP A 67 7.20 12.96 8.48
C ASP A 67 6.67 11.52 8.46
N VAL A 68 7.13 10.74 7.48
CA VAL A 68 6.75 9.34 7.30
C VAL A 68 7.18 8.55 8.53
N VAL A 69 6.21 7.89 9.15
CA VAL A 69 6.45 6.95 10.26
C VAL A 69 6.11 5.52 9.82
N PRO A 70 6.91 4.52 10.22
CA PRO A 70 6.54 3.13 10.01
C PRO A 70 5.22 2.80 10.73
N CYS A 71 4.31 2.13 10.04
CA CYS A 71 3.13 1.52 10.65
C CYS A 71 3.18 0.00 10.49
N PHE A 72 2.62 -0.70 11.47
CA PHE A 72 2.41 -2.14 11.38
C PHE A 72 0.98 -2.38 10.92
N VAL A 73 0.81 -3.19 9.87
CA VAL A 73 -0.49 -3.62 9.38
C VAL A 73 -0.62 -5.11 9.67
N ASP A 74 -1.58 -5.45 10.52
CA ASP A 74 -2.00 -6.83 10.69
C ASP A 74 -3.17 -7.12 9.75
N THR A 75 -3.12 -8.28 9.08
CA THR A 75 -4.23 -8.73 8.24
C THR A 75 -4.86 -9.94 8.91
N VAL A 76 -5.98 -9.70 9.56
CA VAL A 76 -6.84 -10.76 10.06
C VAL A 76 -7.81 -11.16 8.96
N GLU A 77 -8.00 -12.46 8.75
CA GLU A 77 -9.07 -12.92 7.85
C GLU A 77 -10.40 -12.44 8.42
N HIS A 78 -11.14 -11.69 7.60
CA HIS A 78 -12.54 -11.43 7.91
C HIS A 78 -13.33 -12.72 7.64
N ILE A 79 -13.45 -13.55 8.67
CA ILE A 79 -14.41 -14.65 8.68
C ILE A 79 -15.76 -13.97 8.83
N ALA A 80 -16.48 -13.79 7.73
CA ALA A 80 -17.88 -13.44 7.83
C ALA A 80 -18.54 -14.53 8.67
N ASP A 81 -19.06 -14.19 9.85
CA ASP A 81 -19.93 -15.08 10.58
C ASP A 81 -21.01 -15.52 9.59
N GLY A 82 -21.21 -16.84 9.46
CA GLY A 82 -22.29 -17.39 8.66
C GLY A 82 -23.62 -16.88 9.19
N GLY A 83 -24.04 -15.71 8.72
CA GLY A 83 -25.20 -14.97 9.17
C GLY A 83 -26.18 -14.86 8.03
N VAL A 84 -27.11 -15.81 8.04
CA VAL A 84 -28.53 -15.81 7.60
C VAL A 84 -28.97 -14.68 6.66
#